data_AF-A0ABC8CKJ9-F1
#
_entry.id   AF-A0ABC8CKJ9-F1
#
_cell.length_a   1.000
_cell.length_b   1.000
_cell.length_c   1.000
_cell.angle_alpha   90.00
_cell.angle_beta   90.00
_cell.angle_gamma   90.00
#
_symmetry.space_group_name_H-M   'P 1'
#
loop_
_entity.id
_entity.type
_entity.pdbx_description
1 polymer ?
#
loop_
_entity_poly.entity_id
_entity_poly.type
_entity_poly.pdbx_seq_one_letter_code
_entity_poly.pdbx_strand_id
1 'polypeptide(L)'
;MQKITRRFTAGLAAASLSLALVACSDAEDAANSAGDAAKSAANEATEKAGSAVADATGAKGSESESEGADADPSDAANASEGADASEGKDGENAAGKDSGEKKTINTPAGDFEVPAAFASAIEEKAGEWGDVQSIENTDAGSLATFAEDKLLAFNEESGAQPIIGKIAETWKGEGGLANKVGLPTAPEQAEGNGWVQKFTNGTIKWMKGASGEYEATVE
;
A
#
# COMPACT_ATOMS: atom_id res chain seq x y z
N MET A 1 28.29 9.88 39.74
CA MET A 1 28.49 8.41 39.71
C MET A 1 27.75 7.75 40.87
N GLN A 2 26.59 7.14 40.62
CA GLN A 2 26.04 6.09 41.50
C GLN A 2 25.42 5.01 40.61
N LYS A 3 25.88 3.76 40.75
CA LYS A 3 25.42 2.61 39.97
C LYS A 3 24.29 1.94 40.74
N ILE A 4 23.09 1.83 40.15
CA ILE A 4 21.98 1.07 40.75
C ILE A 4 21.81 -0.24 39.99
N THR A 5 22.44 -1.29 40.51
CA THR A 5 22.25 -2.67 40.05
C THR A 5 20.97 -3.22 40.65
N ARG A 6 19.96 -3.50 39.82
CA ARG A 6 18.79 -4.31 40.22
C ARG A 6 18.97 -5.73 39.65
N ARG A 7 18.83 -6.73 40.50
CA ARG A 7 18.98 -8.16 40.14
C ARG A 7 17.63 -8.80 39.82
N PHE A 8 17.70 -9.84 39.00
CA PHE A 8 16.61 -10.63 38.46
C PHE A 8 15.77 -11.36 39.51
N THR A 9 14.48 -11.53 39.19
CA THR A 9 13.70 -12.72 39.60
C THR A 9 12.87 -13.16 38.39
N ALA A 10 13.17 -14.31 37.81
CA ALA A 10 12.37 -14.89 36.72
C ALA A 10 11.25 -15.76 37.30
N GLY A 11 10.00 -15.52 36.89
CA GLY A 11 8.85 -16.34 37.26
C GLY A 11 8.47 -17.30 36.12
N LEU A 12 8.85 -18.57 36.25
CA LEU A 12 8.38 -19.64 35.36
C LEU A 12 7.05 -20.19 35.87
N ALA A 13 5.95 -19.86 35.20
CA ALA A 13 4.64 -20.47 35.44
C ALA A 13 4.42 -21.62 34.44
N ALA A 14 4.62 -22.86 34.89
CA ALA A 14 4.31 -24.05 34.11
C ALA A 14 2.82 -24.39 34.25
N ALA A 15 2.04 -24.21 33.18
CA ALA A 15 0.65 -24.66 33.13
C ALA A 15 0.59 -26.15 32.75
N SER A 16 0.05 -26.98 33.64
CA SER A 16 -0.06 -28.43 33.46
C SER A 16 -1.24 -28.82 32.56
N LEU A 17 -0.97 -29.50 31.44
CA LEU A 17 -1.99 -30.16 30.62
C LEU A 17 -2.64 -31.33 31.40
N SER A 18 -3.96 -31.27 31.59
CA SER A 18 -4.74 -32.38 32.14
C SER A 18 -5.60 -33.02 31.06
N LEU A 19 -5.19 -34.18 30.56
CA LEU A 19 -6.00 -35.00 29.66
C LEU A 19 -7.06 -35.73 30.47
N ALA A 20 -8.35 -35.42 30.26
CA ALA A 20 -9.46 -36.22 30.77
C ALA A 20 -10.03 -37.07 29.62
N LEU A 21 -9.76 -38.37 29.66
CA LEU A 21 -10.34 -39.35 28.73
C LEU A 21 -11.61 -39.94 29.35
N VAL A 22 -12.78 -39.61 28.79
CA VAL A 22 -14.05 -40.28 29.07
C VAL A 22 -14.62 -40.79 27.74
N ALA A 23 -15.16 -42.00 27.76
CA ALA A 23 -15.33 -42.84 26.58
C ALA A 23 -16.56 -42.49 25.72
N CYS A 24 -16.46 -42.79 24.42
CA CYS A 24 -17.53 -42.62 23.44
C CYS A 24 -18.75 -43.51 23.71
N SER A 25 -19.94 -42.95 23.47
CA SER A 25 -20.95 -43.53 22.57
C SER A 25 -21.95 -42.43 22.19
N ASP A 26 -22.34 -42.42 20.91
CA ASP A 26 -23.34 -41.54 20.29
C ASP A 26 -22.91 -40.14 19.81
N ALA A 27 -23.59 -39.65 18.77
CA ALA A 27 -23.46 -38.37 18.07
C ALA A 27 -22.16 -38.05 17.29
N GLU A 28 -21.85 -38.86 16.28
CA GLU A 28 -21.00 -38.48 15.12
C GLU A 28 -21.70 -37.46 14.16
N ASP A 29 -22.65 -36.68 14.69
CA ASP A 29 -23.70 -35.96 13.94
C ASP A 29 -23.56 -34.42 14.00
N ALA A 30 -22.53 -33.89 14.68
CA ALA A 30 -22.26 -32.45 14.73
C ALA A 30 -21.38 -31.94 13.56
N ALA A 31 -20.78 -32.84 12.77
CA ALA A 31 -19.84 -32.46 11.70
C ALA A 31 -20.52 -32.18 10.34
N ASN A 32 -21.72 -32.71 10.09
CA ASN A 32 -22.38 -32.61 8.78
C ASN A 32 -23.31 -31.38 8.63
N SER A 33 -23.71 -30.71 9.72
CA SER A 33 -24.63 -29.56 9.63
C SER A 33 -23.94 -28.22 9.30
N ALA A 34 -22.62 -28.12 9.45
CA ALA A 34 -21.86 -26.91 9.07
C ALA A 34 -21.47 -26.86 7.57
N GLY A 35 -21.43 -28.01 6.88
CA GLY A 35 -21.07 -28.10 5.47
C GLY A 35 -22.18 -27.69 4.50
N ASP A 36 -23.45 -27.86 4.89
CA ASP A 36 -24.61 -27.60 4.02
C ASP A 36 -24.92 -26.10 3.90
N ALA A 37 -24.77 -25.34 4.99
CA ALA A 37 -24.93 -23.89 4.99
C ALA A 37 -23.95 -23.17 4.03
N ALA A 38 -22.75 -23.73 3.83
CA ALA A 38 -21.73 -23.18 2.92
C ALA A 38 -22.03 -23.44 1.43
N LYS A 39 -22.90 -24.41 1.09
CA LYS A 39 -23.31 -24.66 -0.30
C LYS A 39 -24.55 -23.88 -0.72
N SER A 40 -25.46 -23.57 0.21
CA SER A 40 -26.69 -22.83 -0.13
C SER A 40 -26.42 -21.39 -0.56
N ALA A 41 -25.46 -20.70 0.07
CA ALA A 41 -25.11 -19.31 -0.27
C ALA A 41 -24.41 -19.16 -1.64
N ALA A 42 -23.77 -20.22 -2.15
CA ALA A 42 -23.07 -20.19 -3.43
C ALA A 42 -23.98 -20.39 -4.64
N ASN A 43 -25.22 -20.86 -4.45
CA ASN A 43 -26.15 -21.20 -5.54
C ASN A 43 -27.23 -20.13 -5.79
N GLU A 44 -27.36 -19.11 -4.94
CA GLU A 44 -28.34 -18.01 -5.12
C GLU A 44 -27.79 -16.80 -5.92
N ALA A 45 -26.49 -16.78 -6.26
CA ALA A 45 -25.90 -15.70 -7.07
C ALA A 45 -25.88 -15.99 -8.59
N THR A 46 -26.10 -17.23 -9.01
CA THR A 46 -26.02 -17.65 -10.43
C THR A 46 -27.40 -17.71 -11.11
N GLU A 47 -28.49 -17.89 -10.35
CA GLU A 47 -29.88 -17.94 -10.82
C GLU A 47 -30.49 -16.55 -11.12
N LYS A 48 -29.69 -15.64 -11.71
CA LYS A 48 -30.18 -14.48 -12.48
C LYS A 48 -29.61 -14.41 -13.90
N ALA A 49 -28.88 -15.44 -14.33
CA ALA A 49 -28.31 -15.55 -15.66
C ALA A 49 -28.93 -16.74 -16.44
N GLY A 50 -30.14 -16.54 -16.96
CA GLY A 50 -30.68 -17.34 -18.06
C GLY A 50 -31.90 -18.21 -17.78
N SER A 51 -33.10 -17.63 -17.86
CA SER A 51 -34.23 -18.25 -18.57
C SER A 51 -35.36 -17.25 -18.87
N ALA A 52 -35.35 -16.68 -20.07
CA ALA A 52 -36.50 -15.95 -20.66
C ALA A 52 -36.34 -15.84 -22.19
N VAL A 53 -36.08 -16.97 -22.85
CA VAL A 53 -36.19 -17.16 -24.30
C VAL A 53 -36.74 -18.57 -24.52
N ALA A 54 -37.74 -18.86 -25.35
CA ALA A 54 -38.63 -18.01 -26.16
C ALA A 54 -40.06 -17.99 -25.54
N ASP A 55 -41.15 -17.46 -26.10
CA ASP A 55 -41.73 -17.66 -27.44
C ASP A 55 -42.80 -16.60 -27.75
N ALA A 56 -42.77 -16.01 -28.95
CA ALA A 56 -43.97 -15.63 -29.74
C ALA A 56 -43.57 -14.94 -31.05
N THR A 57 -43.64 -15.67 -32.17
CA THR A 57 -43.55 -15.14 -33.54
C THR A 57 -44.78 -14.29 -33.91
N GLY A 58 -44.63 -13.22 -34.70
CA GLY A 58 -45.77 -12.74 -35.51
C GLY A 58 -45.84 -11.26 -35.95
N ALA A 59 -45.13 -10.92 -37.02
CA ALA A 59 -45.59 -10.06 -38.13
C ALA A 59 -46.22 -8.65 -37.92
N LYS A 60 -45.53 -7.65 -38.52
CA LYS A 60 -46.05 -6.67 -39.53
C LYS A 60 -46.60 -5.29 -39.08
N GLY A 61 -46.00 -4.24 -39.68
CA GLY A 61 -46.50 -2.84 -39.77
C GLY A 61 -45.58 -1.85 -39.02
N SER A 62 -44.86 -0.93 -39.70
CA SER A 62 -45.34 0.39 -40.21
C SER A 62 -45.50 1.41 -39.06
N GLU A 63 -44.89 2.62 -39.03
CA GLU A 63 -44.06 3.40 -39.99
C GLU A 63 -43.15 4.40 -39.22
N SER A 64 -42.16 5.03 -39.90
CA SER A 64 -41.56 6.38 -39.67
C SER A 64 -41.05 6.81 -38.27
N GLU A 65 -40.14 7.76 -38.01
CA GLU A 65 -39.10 8.59 -38.71
C GLU A 65 -38.27 9.24 -37.56
N SER A 66 -37.05 9.80 -37.68
CA SER A 66 -36.16 10.18 -38.81
C SER A 66 -34.67 10.10 -38.36
N GLU A 67 -33.77 10.54 -39.25
CA GLU A 67 -32.45 11.23 -39.08
C GLU A 67 -31.65 11.17 -37.75
N GLY A 68 -30.30 11.03 -37.77
CA GLY A 68 -29.39 10.88 -38.92
C GLY A 68 -27.89 11.03 -38.55
N ALA A 69 -27.01 10.87 -39.56
CA ALA A 69 -25.56 11.14 -39.62
C ALA A 69 -24.67 10.41 -38.57
N ASP A 70 -23.88 9.37 -38.91
CA ASP A 70 -22.74 9.29 -39.86
C ASP A 70 -21.46 10.03 -39.40
N ALA A 71 -20.45 9.25 -39.02
CA ALA A 71 -19.03 9.58 -39.22
C ALA A 71 -18.18 8.28 -39.23
N ASP A 72 -17.50 8.03 -40.36
CA ASP A 72 -16.67 6.86 -40.66
C ASP A 72 -15.28 6.93 -39.98
N PRO A 73 -14.67 5.80 -39.54
CA PRO A 73 -13.29 5.75 -39.08
C PRO A 73 -12.33 5.14 -40.11
N SER A 74 -11.80 5.99 -41.00
CA SER A 74 -10.60 5.75 -41.82
C SER A 74 -9.88 7.10 -42.02
N ASP A 75 -8.56 7.27 -41.86
CA ASP A 75 -7.46 6.51 -42.46
C ASP A 75 -6.13 6.81 -41.72
N ALA A 76 -5.04 6.11 -42.08
CA ALA A 76 -3.71 6.31 -41.51
C ALA A 76 -2.77 7.06 -42.47
N ALA A 77 -2.12 8.14 -42.01
CA ALA A 77 -0.96 8.71 -42.71
C ALA A 77 0.03 9.43 -41.77
N ASN A 78 1.30 9.14 -41.99
CA ASN A 78 2.48 9.72 -41.34
C ASN A 78 2.98 10.94 -42.15
N ALA A 79 3.30 12.06 -41.49
CA ALA A 79 4.19 13.09 -42.02
C ALA A 79 4.89 13.88 -40.89
N SER A 80 6.08 14.40 -41.20
CA SER A 80 7.07 14.99 -40.28
C SER A 80 7.07 16.53 -40.30
N GLU A 81 7.93 17.12 -39.47
CA GLU A 81 8.35 18.55 -39.43
C GLU A 81 7.34 19.51 -38.76
N GLY A 82 7.74 20.51 -37.97
CA GLY A 82 9.08 20.91 -37.49
C GLY A 82 9.10 22.39 -37.08
N ALA A 83 10.01 22.79 -36.16
CA ALA A 83 10.26 24.17 -35.71
C ALA A 83 9.09 24.86 -34.93
N ASP A 84 9.26 25.89 -34.08
CA ASP A 84 10.46 26.52 -33.50
C ASP A 84 10.14 27.11 -32.10
N ALA A 85 11.05 27.88 -31.50
CA ALA A 85 10.99 28.56 -30.20
C ALA A 85 9.80 29.58 -30.10
N SER A 86 9.38 30.08 -28.92
CA SER A 86 10.22 30.67 -27.88
C SER A 86 9.53 30.92 -26.54
N GLU A 87 10.36 30.91 -25.49
CA GLU A 87 10.32 31.72 -24.26
C GLU A 87 9.00 31.99 -23.51
N GLY A 88 8.95 31.45 -22.29
CA GLY A 88 8.04 31.84 -21.21
C GLY A 88 8.70 31.59 -19.85
N LYS A 89 9.77 32.32 -19.55
CA LYS A 89 10.35 32.37 -18.21
C LYS A 89 9.34 33.05 -17.29
N ASP A 90 8.80 32.33 -16.31
CA ASP A 90 8.42 32.89 -15.01
C ASP A 90 8.60 31.81 -13.94
N GLY A 91 9.85 31.67 -13.50
CA GLY A 91 10.18 30.92 -12.30
C GLY A 91 9.85 31.75 -11.07
N GLU A 92 8.57 31.88 -10.74
CA GLU A 92 8.16 32.36 -9.42
C GLU A 92 8.20 31.20 -8.42
N ASN A 93 9.31 31.17 -7.68
CA ASN A 93 9.49 30.36 -6.48
C ASN A 93 8.49 30.82 -5.39
N ALA A 94 7.27 30.29 -5.46
CA ALA A 94 6.23 30.48 -4.47
C ALA A 94 6.54 29.67 -3.21
N ALA A 95 7.48 30.18 -2.41
CA ALA A 95 7.74 29.66 -1.07
C ALA A 95 6.49 29.82 -0.19
N GLY A 96 5.80 28.70 0.05
CA GLY A 96 4.76 28.56 1.08
C GLY A 96 3.33 28.87 0.66
N LYS A 97 2.63 27.88 0.09
CA LYS A 97 1.18 27.66 0.26
C LYS A 97 0.71 26.34 -0.36
N ASP A 98 0.73 25.24 0.41
CA ASP A 98 -0.49 24.52 0.78
C ASP A 98 -0.23 23.44 1.86
N SER A 99 -0.07 23.84 3.13
CA SER A 99 -0.29 22.92 4.25
C SER A 99 -1.80 22.76 4.53
N GLY A 100 -2.60 22.67 3.45
CA GLY A 100 -3.95 23.25 3.37
C GLY A 100 -5.01 22.55 4.20
N GLU A 101 -4.92 21.24 4.33
CA GLU A 101 -5.82 20.43 5.13
C GLU A 101 -5.03 19.38 5.92
N LYS A 102 -5.26 19.33 7.23
CA LYS A 102 -4.74 18.26 8.09
C LYS A 102 -5.85 17.26 8.41
N LYS A 103 -5.49 15.99 8.51
CA LYS A 103 -6.35 14.92 8.99
C LYS A 103 -5.74 14.27 10.22
N THR A 104 -6.57 13.88 11.18
CA THR A 104 -6.14 13.10 12.35
C THR A 104 -6.11 11.63 11.98
N ILE A 105 -4.99 10.96 12.25
CA ILE A 105 -4.84 9.51 12.17
C ILE A 105 -4.69 8.96 13.60
N ASN A 106 -5.55 8.01 13.97
CA ASN A 106 -5.45 7.27 15.21
C ASN A 106 -4.50 6.08 15.01
N THR A 107 -3.53 5.90 15.91
CA THR A 107 -2.58 4.77 15.89
C THR A 107 -2.46 4.15 17.29
N PRO A 108 -1.92 2.93 17.44
CA PRO A 108 -1.55 2.37 18.74
C PRO A 108 -0.60 3.25 19.56
N ALA A 109 0.21 4.11 18.91
CA ALA A 109 1.09 5.07 19.56
C ALA A 109 0.40 6.40 19.97
N GLY A 110 -0.87 6.60 19.59
CA GLY A 110 -1.64 7.82 19.85
C GLY A 110 -2.21 8.46 18.58
N ASP A 111 -2.75 9.67 18.74
CA ASP A 111 -3.42 10.43 17.68
C ASP A 111 -2.47 11.47 17.09
N PHE A 112 -2.35 11.50 15.76
CA PHE A 112 -1.41 12.37 15.05
C PHE A 112 -2.13 13.19 13.98
N GLU A 113 -1.88 14.50 13.95
CA GLU A 113 -2.24 15.34 12.80
C GLU A 113 -1.19 15.19 11.70
N VAL A 114 -1.64 14.90 10.48
CA VAL A 114 -0.79 14.81 9.28
C VAL A 114 -1.45 15.53 8.09
N PRO A 115 -0.70 15.93 7.06
CA PRO A 115 -1.28 16.46 5.82
C PRO A 115 -2.30 15.49 5.21
N ALA A 116 -3.41 15.99 4.66
CA ALA A 116 -4.47 15.15 4.10
C ALA A 116 -3.97 14.20 2.99
N ALA A 117 -3.05 14.66 2.15
CA ALA A 117 -2.39 13.82 1.14
C ALA A 117 -1.62 12.63 1.75
N PHE A 118 -0.95 12.85 2.89
CA PHE A 118 -0.26 11.76 3.59
C PHE A 118 -1.25 10.81 4.27
N ALA A 119 -2.32 11.33 4.87
CA ALA A 119 -3.38 10.53 5.47
C ALA A 119 -4.04 9.58 4.45
N SER A 120 -4.36 10.07 3.25
CA SER A 120 -4.89 9.24 2.17
C SER A 120 -3.91 8.14 1.73
N ALA A 121 -2.62 8.46 1.63
CA ALA A 121 -1.60 7.46 1.30
C ALA A 121 -1.39 6.42 2.41
N ILE A 122 -1.57 6.81 3.69
CA ILE A 122 -1.59 5.88 4.83
C ILE A 122 -2.79 4.94 4.73
N GLU A 123 -3.97 5.46 4.44
CA GLU A 123 -5.21 4.67 4.28
C GLU A 123 -5.11 3.68 3.10
N GLU A 124 -4.54 4.10 1.98
CA GLU A 124 -4.25 3.22 0.84
C GLU A 124 -3.29 2.08 1.23
N LYS A 125 -2.16 2.42 1.87
CA LYS A 125 -1.17 1.41 2.30
C LYS A 125 -1.65 0.53 3.46
N ALA A 126 -2.57 0.99 4.29
CA ALA A 126 -3.15 0.15 5.34
C ALA A 126 -3.87 -1.09 4.78
N GLY A 127 -4.51 -0.96 3.61
CA GLY A 127 -5.14 -2.08 2.90
C GLY A 127 -4.18 -3.15 2.38
N GLU A 128 -2.89 -2.81 2.22
CA GLU A 128 -1.84 -3.73 1.73
C GLU A 128 -0.94 -4.24 2.88
N TRP A 129 -0.64 -3.37 3.85
CA TRP A 129 0.42 -3.61 4.85
C TRP A 129 -0.11 -3.86 6.27
N GLY A 130 -1.41 -3.67 6.51
CA GLY A 130 -2.02 -3.68 7.85
C GLY A 130 -2.07 -2.28 8.48
N ASP A 131 -2.60 -2.15 9.69
CA ASP A 131 -2.78 -0.84 10.34
C ASP A 131 -1.44 -0.13 10.63
N VAL A 132 -1.42 1.20 10.54
CA VAL A 132 -0.28 2.03 10.95
C VAL A 132 -0.06 1.95 12.46
N GLN A 133 1.17 1.66 12.88
CA GLN A 133 1.54 1.42 14.28
C GLN A 133 1.98 2.70 14.99
N SER A 134 2.68 3.58 14.29
CA SER A 134 3.13 4.88 14.81
C SER A 134 3.38 5.89 13.68
N ILE A 135 3.29 7.17 14.03
CA ILE A 135 3.63 8.29 13.15
C ILE A 135 4.67 9.18 13.85
N GLU A 136 5.65 9.66 13.09
CA GLU A 136 6.66 10.62 13.51
C GLU A 136 6.61 11.84 12.59
N ASN A 137 6.52 13.05 13.17
CA ASN A 137 6.48 14.31 12.42
C ASN A 137 7.71 15.15 12.78
N THR A 138 8.36 15.73 11.77
CA THR A 138 9.54 16.60 11.90
C THR A 138 9.49 17.74 10.90
N ASP A 139 10.37 18.75 11.05
CA ASP A 139 10.50 19.84 10.07
C ASP A 139 10.94 19.36 8.67
N ALA A 140 11.58 18.18 8.57
CA ALA A 140 11.98 17.60 7.30
C ALA A 140 10.81 16.89 6.58
N GLY A 141 9.87 16.33 7.33
CA GLY A 141 8.80 15.49 6.80
C GLY A 141 8.13 14.63 7.88
N SER A 142 7.18 13.82 7.43
CA SER A 142 6.41 12.89 8.26
C SER A 142 6.74 11.44 7.90
N LEU A 143 6.59 10.50 8.84
CA LEU A 143 6.88 9.08 8.66
C LEU A 143 5.81 8.23 9.35
N ALA A 144 5.19 7.33 8.61
CA ALA A 144 4.28 6.33 9.13
C ALA A 144 4.97 4.96 9.12
N THR A 145 4.94 4.29 10.26
CA THR A 145 5.53 2.96 10.46
C THR A 145 4.39 1.94 10.56
N PHE A 146 4.31 1.03 9.59
CA PHE A 146 3.36 -0.08 9.56
C PHE A 146 3.97 -1.37 10.13
N ALA A 147 5.24 -1.59 9.79
CA ALA A 147 6.10 -2.63 10.37
C ALA A 147 7.56 -2.12 10.35
N GLU A 148 8.47 -2.88 10.97
CA GLU A 148 9.91 -2.59 10.95
C GLU A 148 10.46 -2.47 9.51
N ASP A 149 9.91 -3.26 8.60
CA ASP A 149 10.26 -3.35 7.18
C ASP A 149 9.24 -2.65 6.24
N LYS A 150 8.28 -1.88 6.78
CA LYS A 150 7.23 -1.22 5.97
C LYS A 150 6.95 0.18 6.47
N LEU A 151 7.51 1.15 5.76
CA LEU A 151 7.48 2.56 6.09
C LEU A 151 6.91 3.37 4.94
N LEU A 152 6.22 4.46 5.26
CA LEU A 152 5.76 5.45 4.30
C LEU A 152 6.24 6.82 4.79
N ALA A 153 7.20 7.41 4.10
CA ALA A 153 7.69 8.76 4.40
C ALA A 153 6.96 9.78 3.52
N PHE A 154 6.80 11.01 4.00
CA PHE A 154 6.13 12.08 3.28
C PHE A 154 6.85 13.42 3.46
N ASN A 155 7.01 14.14 2.36
CA ASN A 155 7.29 15.58 2.34
C ASN A 155 6.49 16.26 1.22
N GLU A 156 6.49 17.60 1.19
CA GLU A 156 5.78 18.38 0.16
C GLU A 156 6.44 18.26 -1.23
N GLU A 157 7.73 17.88 -1.32
CA GLU A 157 8.50 17.83 -2.58
C GLU A 157 8.28 16.54 -3.39
N SER A 158 8.26 15.38 -2.72
CA SER A 158 8.14 14.05 -3.33
C SER A 158 6.83 13.33 -3.00
N GLY A 159 6.00 13.90 -2.11
CA GLY A 159 4.77 13.28 -1.64
C GLY A 159 5.04 12.05 -0.77
N ALA A 160 4.08 11.12 -0.73
CA ALA A 160 4.21 9.88 0.02
C ALA A 160 5.04 8.85 -0.75
N GLN A 161 6.16 8.43 -0.17
CA GLN A 161 7.11 7.50 -0.77
C GLN A 161 7.31 6.26 0.11
N PRO A 162 7.10 5.05 -0.43
CA PRO A 162 7.26 3.80 0.32
C PRO A 162 8.74 3.47 0.51
N ILE A 163 9.13 3.02 1.69
CA ILE A 163 10.45 2.43 1.97
C ILE A 163 10.16 1.06 2.57
N ILE A 164 10.67 -0.01 1.98
CA ILE A 164 10.34 -1.38 2.39
C ILE A 164 11.57 -2.27 2.59
N GLY A 165 11.36 -3.44 3.21
CA GLY A 165 12.36 -4.49 3.37
C GLY A 165 13.62 -4.03 4.10
N LYS A 166 14.77 -4.54 3.65
CA LYS A 166 16.08 -4.24 4.24
C LYS A 166 16.54 -2.81 4.00
N ILE A 167 16.00 -2.12 2.99
CA ILE A 167 16.23 -0.68 2.79
C ILE A 167 15.53 0.13 3.89
N ALA A 168 14.29 -0.22 4.25
CA ALA A 168 13.57 0.38 5.37
C ALA A 168 14.30 0.19 6.71
N GLU A 169 14.67 -1.05 7.02
CA GLU A 169 15.43 -1.38 8.24
C GLU A 169 16.74 -0.57 8.34
N THR A 170 17.50 -0.49 7.25
CA THR A 170 18.77 0.26 7.19
C THR A 170 18.52 1.76 7.40
N TRP A 171 17.63 2.35 6.60
CA TRP A 171 17.34 3.79 6.65
C TRP A 171 16.84 4.23 8.02
N LYS A 172 15.93 3.43 8.62
CA LYS A 172 15.34 3.70 9.94
C LYS A 172 16.34 3.45 11.08
N GLY A 173 17.14 2.39 11.00
CA GLY A 173 18.21 2.08 11.96
C GLY A 173 19.30 3.16 12.01
N GLU A 174 19.55 3.83 10.89
CA GLU A 174 20.47 4.98 10.78
C GLU A 174 19.84 6.34 11.12
N GLY A 175 18.57 6.38 11.55
CA GLY A 175 17.91 7.57 12.08
C GLY A 175 16.65 8.03 11.33
N GLY A 176 16.25 7.35 10.26
CA GLY A 176 15.01 7.64 9.52
C GLY A 176 14.93 9.08 9.02
N LEU A 177 13.96 9.86 9.52
CA LEU A 177 13.80 11.28 9.21
C LEU A 177 15.05 12.15 9.50
N ALA A 178 15.96 11.67 10.35
CA ALA A 178 17.25 12.32 10.65
C ALA A 178 18.45 11.69 9.90
N ASN A 179 18.23 10.72 9.00
CA ASN A 179 19.29 10.10 8.21
C ASN A 179 19.91 11.14 7.25
N LYS A 180 21.24 11.12 7.11
CA LYS A 180 22.01 12.03 6.25
C LYS A 180 21.69 11.86 4.76
N VAL A 181 21.33 10.66 4.33
CA VAL A 181 20.89 10.38 2.96
C VAL A 181 19.58 11.13 2.62
N GLY A 182 18.85 11.56 3.66
CA GLY A 182 17.64 12.36 3.57
C GLY A 182 16.37 11.54 3.38
N LEU A 183 15.38 12.12 2.70
CA LEU A 183 14.07 11.51 2.46
C LEU A 183 14.02 10.79 1.11
N PRO A 184 13.25 9.69 0.98
CA PRO A 184 13.09 9.00 -0.30
C PRO A 184 12.48 9.93 -1.36
N THR A 185 12.94 9.82 -2.60
CA THR A 185 12.44 10.61 -3.75
C THR A 185 11.66 9.76 -4.76
N ALA A 186 11.72 8.43 -4.61
CA ALA A 186 10.98 7.44 -5.39
C ALA A 186 10.83 6.14 -4.57
N PRO A 187 9.94 5.21 -4.96
CA PRO A 187 9.93 3.84 -4.44
C PRO A 187 11.25 3.11 -4.73
N GLU A 188 11.51 2.02 -3.99
CA GLU A 188 12.59 1.10 -4.36
C GLU A 188 12.37 0.45 -5.74
N GLN A 189 13.45 0.13 -6.41
CA GLN A 189 13.48 -0.48 -7.74
C GLN A 189 14.40 -1.70 -7.71
N ALA A 190 13.99 -2.79 -8.36
CA ALA A 190 14.86 -3.95 -8.56
C ALA A 190 15.96 -3.60 -9.58
N GLU A 191 17.22 -3.70 -9.18
CA GLU A 191 18.37 -3.44 -10.04
C GLU A 191 19.35 -4.62 -9.96
N GLY A 192 19.62 -5.25 -11.12
CA GLY A 192 20.54 -6.38 -11.22
C GLY A 192 20.15 -7.57 -10.34
N ASN A 193 20.84 -7.73 -9.21
CA ASN A 193 20.67 -8.83 -8.26
C ASN A 193 20.26 -8.33 -6.85
N GLY A 194 19.63 -7.16 -6.77
CA GLY A 194 19.11 -6.59 -5.54
C GLY A 194 18.16 -5.43 -5.79
N TRP A 195 18.11 -4.50 -4.85
CA TRP A 195 17.21 -3.35 -4.83
C TRP A 195 17.97 -2.06 -4.58
N VAL A 196 17.47 -0.97 -5.15
CA VAL A 196 17.99 0.39 -4.96
C VAL A 196 16.85 1.36 -4.67
N GLN A 197 17.06 2.31 -3.77
CA GLN A 197 16.14 3.41 -3.55
C GLN A 197 16.89 4.74 -3.46
N LYS A 198 16.35 5.75 -4.13
CA LYS A 198 16.90 7.10 -4.20
C LYS A 198 16.34 7.97 -3.08
N PHE A 199 17.20 8.78 -2.49
CA PHE A 199 16.88 9.74 -1.45
C PHE A 199 17.40 11.13 -1.86
N THR A 200 17.02 12.19 -1.15
CA THR A 200 17.35 13.58 -1.54
C THR A 200 18.86 13.85 -1.63
N ASN A 201 19.67 13.20 -0.78
CA ASN A 201 21.12 13.45 -0.69
C ASN A 201 21.97 12.25 -1.11
N GLY A 202 21.36 11.16 -1.62
CA GLY A 202 22.09 9.92 -1.82
C GLY A 202 21.21 8.73 -2.23
N THR A 203 21.70 7.51 -1.98
CA THR A 203 21.03 6.27 -2.40
C THR A 203 21.32 5.15 -1.42
N ILE A 204 20.31 4.32 -1.12
CA ILE A 204 20.49 3.07 -0.37
C ILE A 204 20.31 1.90 -1.34
N LYS A 205 21.25 0.95 -1.28
CA LYS A 205 21.28 -0.28 -2.08
C LYS A 205 21.23 -1.49 -1.15
N TRP A 206 20.45 -2.50 -1.49
CA TRP A 206 20.46 -3.82 -0.87
C TRP A 206 20.78 -4.85 -1.95
N MET A 207 22.07 -5.18 -2.09
CA MET A 207 22.60 -5.90 -3.26
C MET A 207 23.26 -7.21 -2.87
N LYS A 208 23.14 -8.22 -3.73
CA LYS A 208 23.81 -9.51 -3.53
C LYS A 208 25.27 -9.43 -3.98
N GLY A 209 26.20 -9.57 -3.03
CA GLY A 209 27.64 -9.62 -3.30
C GLY A 209 28.07 -10.89 -4.04
N ALA A 210 29.33 -10.91 -4.47
CA ALA A 210 29.91 -12.06 -5.19
C ALA A 210 30.00 -13.35 -4.33
N SER A 211 29.98 -13.24 -3.00
CA SER A 211 29.85 -14.38 -2.08
C SER A 211 28.46 -15.01 -2.09
N GLY A 212 27.45 -14.31 -2.61
CA GLY A 212 26.05 -14.70 -2.55
C GLY A 212 25.32 -14.20 -1.30
N GLU A 213 25.98 -13.42 -0.44
CA GLU A 213 25.36 -12.70 0.69
C GLU A 213 24.77 -11.37 0.21
N TYR A 214 23.79 -10.82 0.94
CA TYR A 214 23.26 -9.48 0.66
C TYR A 214 23.87 -8.46 1.62
N GLU A 215 24.20 -7.29 1.10
CA GLU A 215 24.81 -6.19 1.84
C GLU A 215 24.05 -4.87 1.60
N ALA A 216 23.98 -4.04 2.63
CA ALA A 216 23.37 -2.72 2.58
C ALA A 216 24.47 -1.66 2.39
N THR A 217 24.34 -0.84 1.35
CA THR A 217 25.27 0.25 1.05
C THR A 217 24.50 1.55 1.01
N VAL A 218 24.97 2.54 1.78
CA VAL A 218 24.47 3.91 1.79
C VAL A 218 25.53 4.79 1.12
N GLU A 219 25.14 5.47 0.05
CA GLU A 219 25.98 6.33 -0.79
C GLU A 219 25.50 7.79 -0.75
#